data_AF-A0A9E3RMC5-F1
#
_entry.id   AF-A0A9E3RMC5-F1
#
_cell.length_a   1.000
_cell.length_b   1.000
_cell.length_c   1.000
_cell.angle_alpha   90.00
_cell.angle_beta   90.00
_cell.angle_gamma   90.00
#
_symmetry.space_group_name_H-M   'P 1'
#
loop_
_entity.id
_entity.type
_entity.pdbx_description
1 polymer ?
#
loop_
_entity_poly.entity_id
_entity_poly.type
_entity_poly.pdbx_seq_one_letter_code
_entity_poly.pdbx_strand_id
1 'polypeptide(L)'
;MHTLSRPKVYALVDWYVSRCDRHSLVYRPSLTALLKRLGYPFAALLVGAGILYLVHHASTLTAVPLVLKSGAQVFVVLLGILSMLPVLSALIEEVGIGRDASGNLVVQKRSLWTSRLVSPLSQHTTIQVSACQSLARTRRHGPLYSRGYTWIVTVVSSPLMQGVGGFHLEFQLDHQHERPLDNRPFPSRVKEFVDALSGITGISADPKPAIVDAQVSGRGWGTTRNITIPISRVTRHEIPLDELPPDVRAKVESLVNSEKGGLTPGFTKEVTLKQEFKVLGKDGSVQHYDSIEDLPPEVREAIERMHRAHGRE
;
A
#
# COMPACT_ATOMS: atom_id res chain seq x y z
N MET A 1 24.53 -3.18 5.17
CA MET A 1 23.34 -3.42 4.32
C MET A 1 22.13 -3.57 5.23
N HIS A 2 21.31 -2.52 5.37
CA HIS A 2 20.04 -2.62 6.10
C HIS A 2 19.00 -3.24 5.17
N THR A 3 18.48 -4.40 5.54
CA THR A 3 17.33 -5.01 4.86
C THR A 3 16.12 -4.14 5.15
N LEU A 4 15.65 -3.40 4.14
CA LEU A 4 14.37 -2.69 4.23
C LEU A 4 13.31 -3.70 4.65
N SER A 5 12.66 -3.45 5.80
CA SER A 5 11.55 -4.25 6.27
C SER A 5 10.47 -4.25 5.19
N ARG A 6 10.03 -5.43 4.77
CA ARG A 6 8.94 -5.52 3.79
C ARG A 6 7.69 -4.85 4.39
N PRO A 7 6.94 -4.06 3.59
CA PRO A 7 5.69 -3.49 4.06
C PRO A 7 4.76 -4.56 4.61
N LYS A 8 4.07 -4.23 5.71
CA LYS A 8 2.96 -5.06 6.18
C LYS A 8 1.72 -4.63 5.43
N VAL A 9 1.29 -5.49 4.52
CA VAL A 9 0.11 -5.28 3.68
C VAL A 9 -1.12 -5.95 4.29
N TYR A 10 -2.18 -5.18 4.48
CA TYR A 10 -3.48 -5.64 4.96
C TYR A 10 -4.50 -5.53 3.82
N ALA A 11 -4.84 -6.68 3.22
CA ALA A 11 -5.83 -6.75 2.15
C ALA A 11 -7.25 -6.78 2.73
N LEU A 12 -7.92 -5.63 2.72
CA LEU A 12 -9.24 -5.39 3.30
C LEU A 12 -10.35 -5.29 2.24
N VAL A 13 -10.09 -5.58 0.96
CA VAL A 13 -11.04 -5.39 -0.17
C VAL A 13 -12.39 -6.11 0.06
N ASP A 14 -12.37 -7.35 0.53
CA ASP A 14 -13.59 -8.12 0.81
C ASP A 14 -13.99 -8.08 2.30
N TRP A 15 -13.58 -7.05 3.05
CA TRP A 15 -13.90 -6.90 4.48
C TRP A 15 -15.03 -5.89 4.68
N TYR A 16 -15.60 -5.79 5.88
CA TYR A 16 -16.54 -4.73 6.23
C TYR A 16 -16.15 -4.12 7.58
N VAL A 17 -16.56 -2.88 7.82
CA VAL A 17 -16.35 -2.19 9.09
C VAL A 17 -17.35 -2.74 10.09
N SER A 18 -16.86 -3.46 11.10
CA SER A 18 -17.70 -4.03 12.16
C SER A 18 -17.90 -3.05 13.33
N ARG A 19 -16.92 -2.19 13.59
CA ARG A 19 -16.96 -1.15 14.63
C ARG A 19 -16.10 0.03 14.19
N CYS A 20 -16.61 1.23 14.38
CA CYS A 20 -15.90 2.48 14.09
C CYS A 20 -16.15 3.45 15.24
N ASP A 21 -15.12 3.65 16.06
CA ASP A 21 -15.09 4.59 17.17
C ASP A 21 -14.00 5.63 16.92
N ARG A 22 -14.03 6.74 17.66
CA ARG A 22 -13.03 7.83 17.55
C ARG A 22 -11.58 7.35 17.75
N HIS A 23 -11.37 6.23 18.43
CA HIS A 23 -10.05 5.71 18.78
C HIS A 23 -9.73 4.35 18.15
N SER A 24 -10.71 3.71 17.48
CA SER A 24 -10.50 2.39 16.91
C SER A 24 -11.42 2.09 15.74
N LEU A 25 -10.89 1.37 14.76
CA LEU A 25 -11.56 0.89 13.57
C LEU A 25 -11.33 -0.61 13.45
N VAL A 26 -12.41 -1.39 13.38
CA VAL A 26 -12.35 -2.84 13.39
C VAL A 26 -12.97 -3.40 12.12
N TYR A 27 -12.17 -4.18 11.38
CA TYR A 27 -12.56 -4.86 10.16
C TYR A 27 -12.79 -6.35 10.40
N ARG A 28 -13.82 -6.89 9.75
CA ARG A 28 -14.09 -8.33 9.67
C ARG A 28 -14.28 -8.80 8.23
N PRO A 29 -13.93 -10.06 7.90
CA PRO A 29 -14.20 -10.61 6.58
C PRO A 29 -15.71 -10.58 6.27
N SER A 30 -16.08 -10.13 5.08
CA SER A 30 -17.48 -10.15 4.64
C SER A 30 -17.95 -11.56 4.31
N LEU A 31 -19.27 -11.74 4.14
CA LEU A 31 -19.84 -13.00 3.68
C LEU A 31 -19.24 -13.45 2.34
N THR A 32 -18.92 -12.53 1.43
CA THR A 32 -18.30 -12.88 0.15
C THR A 32 -16.88 -13.41 0.34
N ALA A 33 -16.09 -12.85 1.27
CA ALA A 33 -14.79 -13.41 1.65
C ALA A 33 -14.92 -14.82 2.23
N LEU A 34 -15.94 -15.05 3.08
CA LEU A 34 -16.23 -16.37 3.65
C LEU A 34 -16.61 -17.38 2.55
N LEU A 35 -17.51 -17.00 1.63
CA LEU A 35 -17.93 -17.87 0.53
C LEU A 35 -16.79 -18.20 -0.43
N LYS A 36 -15.92 -17.22 -0.76
CA LYS A 36 -14.71 -17.47 -1.56
C LYS A 36 -13.79 -18.49 -0.87
N ARG A 37 -13.67 -18.43 0.46
CA ARG A 37 -12.87 -19.39 1.25
C ARG A 37 -13.55 -20.74 1.43
N LEU A 38 -14.89 -20.80 1.38
CA LEU A 38 -15.68 -22.04 1.43
C LEU A 38 -15.62 -22.86 0.14
N GLY A 39 -15.31 -22.24 -1.01
CA GLY A 39 -15.22 -22.95 -2.28
C GLY A 39 -14.20 -24.09 -2.27
N TYR A 40 -13.02 -23.87 -1.68
CA TYR A 40 -11.97 -24.89 -1.57
C TYR A 40 -12.37 -26.08 -0.67
N PRO A 41 -12.84 -25.88 0.58
CA PRO A 41 -13.20 -27.00 1.43
C PRO A 41 -14.44 -27.74 0.95
N PHE A 42 -15.39 -27.04 0.34
CA PHE A 42 -16.53 -27.70 -0.31
C PHE A 42 -16.06 -28.62 -1.44
N ALA A 43 -15.14 -28.17 -2.30
CA ALA A 43 -14.55 -29.02 -3.33
C ALA A 43 -13.76 -30.21 -2.74
N ALA A 44 -12.96 -29.97 -1.68
CA ALA A 44 -12.21 -31.02 -1.00
C ALA A 44 -13.14 -32.08 -0.36
N LEU A 45 -14.26 -31.66 0.23
CA LEU A 45 -15.29 -32.55 0.76
C LEU A 45 -15.95 -33.40 -0.32
N LEU A 46 -16.30 -32.81 -1.47
CA LEU A 46 -16.87 -33.57 -2.59
C LEU A 46 -15.90 -34.63 -3.12
N VAL A 47 -14.61 -34.27 -3.25
CA VAL A 47 -13.56 -35.23 -3.64
C VAL A 47 -13.41 -36.34 -2.59
N GLY A 48 -13.37 -35.99 -1.30
CA GLY A 48 -13.30 -36.96 -0.21
C GLY A 48 -14.50 -37.92 -0.18
N ALA A 49 -15.71 -37.40 -0.38
CA ALA A 49 -16.93 -38.19 -0.48
C ALA A 49 -16.91 -39.13 -1.68
N GLY A 50 -16.42 -38.67 -2.84
CA GLY A 50 -16.22 -39.51 -4.02
C GLY A 50 -15.23 -40.66 -3.77
N ILE A 51 -14.11 -40.39 -3.09
CA ILE A 51 -13.15 -41.43 -2.71
C ILE A 51 -13.79 -42.45 -1.76
N LEU A 52 -14.52 -42.00 -0.72
CA LEU A 52 -15.23 -42.91 0.18
C LEU A 52 -16.24 -43.79 -0.56
N TYR A 53 -17.00 -43.19 -1.49
CA TYR A 53 -17.97 -43.93 -2.29
C TYR A 53 -17.29 -45.02 -3.13
N LEU A 54 -16.18 -44.69 -3.81
CA LEU A 54 -15.41 -45.66 -4.60
C LEU A 54 -14.80 -46.77 -3.74
N VAL A 55 -14.22 -46.44 -2.57
CA VAL A 55 -13.68 -47.43 -1.63
C VAL A 55 -14.79 -48.33 -1.10
N HIS A 56 -15.94 -47.77 -0.75
CA HIS A 56 -17.10 -48.52 -0.29
C HIS A 56 -17.58 -49.50 -1.37
N HIS A 57 -17.76 -49.01 -2.61
CA HIS A 57 -18.21 -49.82 -3.73
C HIS A 57 -17.20 -50.92 -4.12
N ALA A 58 -15.91 -50.60 -4.20
CA ALA A 58 -14.86 -51.59 -4.43
C ALA A 58 -14.85 -52.68 -3.35
N SER A 59 -15.13 -52.31 -2.10
CA SER A 59 -15.17 -53.24 -0.98
C SER A 59 -16.42 -54.12 -0.92
N THR A 60 -17.45 -53.79 -1.69
CA THR A 60 -18.60 -54.70 -1.91
C THR A 60 -18.28 -55.74 -2.98
N LEU A 61 -17.37 -55.42 -3.92
CA LEU A 61 -16.99 -56.29 -5.03
C LEU A 61 -15.80 -57.20 -4.70
N THR A 62 -14.97 -56.82 -3.73
CA THR A 62 -13.73 -57.52 -3.38
C THR A 62 -13.56 -57.61 -1.86
N ALA A 63 -12.92 -58.67 -1.37
CA ALA A 63 -12.59 -58.86 0.05
C ALA A 63 -11.47 -57.90 0.49
N VAL A 64 -11.76 -56.60 0.51
CA VAL A 64 -10.82 -55.56 0.96
C VAL A 64 -10.63 -55.69 2.48
N PRO A 65 -9.39 -55.72 2.99
CA PRO A 65 -9.12 -55.88 4.42
C PRO A 65 -9.74 -54.73 5.24
N LEU A 66 -10.27 -55.08 6.42
CA LEU A 66 -10.96 -54.16 7.34
C LEU A 66 -10.14 -52.92 7.71
N VAL A 67 -8.80 -53.06 7.78
CA VAL A 67 -7.85 -51.98 8.09
C VAL A 67 -7.87 -50.86 7.04
N LEU A 68 -8.07 -51.20 5.76
CA LEU A 68 -8.18 -50.18 4.71
C LEU A 68 -9.48 -49.37 4.83
N LYS A 69 -10.58 -50.00 5.28
CA LYS A 69 -11.88 -49.32 5.45
C LYS A 69 -11.82 -48.29 6.60
N SER A 70 -11.29 -48.69 7.75
CA SER A 70 -11.15 -47.79 8.91
C SER A 70 -10.15 -46.67 8.64
N GLY A 71 -9.02 -46.97 7.97
CA GLY A 71 -8.05 -45.96 7.56
C GLY A 71 -8.64 -44.90 6.63
N ALA A 72 -9.41 -45.32 5.62
CA ALA A 72 -10.06 -44.39 4.68
C ALA A 72 -11.11 -43.50 5.37
N GLN A 73 -11.89 -44.05 6.31
CA GLN A 73 -12.85 -43.26 7.09
C GLN A 73 -12.17 -42.21 7.97
N VAL A 74 -11.13 -42.60 8.72
CA VAL A 74 -10.36 -41.67 9.56
C VAL A 74 -9.73 -40.57 8.71
N PHE A 75 -9.17 -40.93 7.55
CA PHE A 75 -8.57 -39.97 6.62
C PHE A 75 -9.59 -38.95 6.11
N VAL A 76 -10.79 -39.38 5.70
CA VAL A 76 -11.82 -38.44 5.21
C VAL A 76 -12.39 -37.56 6.32
N VAL A 77 -12.57 -38.10 7.53
CA VAL A 77 -12.96 -37.27 8.69
C VAL A 77 -11.90 -36.21 8.97
N LEU A 78 -10.62 -36.59 8.99
CA LEU A 78 -9.50 -35.66 9.19
C LEU A 78 -9.47 -34.59 8.08
N LEU A 79 -9.67 -34.99 6.83
CA LEU A 79 -9.71 -34.08 5.68
C LEU A 79 -10.90 -33.12 5.76
N GLY A 80 -12.06 -33.60 6.23
CA GLY A 80 -13.23 -32.78 6.54
C GLY A 80 -12.94 -31.73 7.62
N ILE A 81 -12.31 -32.12 8.74
CA ILE A 81 -11.93 -31.19 9.82
C ILE A 81 -10.92 -30.16 9.31
N LEU A 82 -9.87 -30.60 8.62
CA LEU A 82 -8.84 -29.72 8.05
C LEU A 82 -9.43 -28.75 7.02
N SER A 83 -10.45 -29.18 6.26
CA SER A 83 -11.16 -28.33 5.32
C SER A 83 -11.98 -27.23 6.01
N MET A 84 -12.43 -27.43 7.26
CA MET A 84 -13.19 -26.41 7.99
C MET A 84 -12.30 -25.34 8.64
N LEU A 85 -11.00 -25.62 8.85
CA LEU A 85 -10.08 -24.69 9.50
C LEU A 85 -9.99 -23.30 8.84
N PRO A 86 -9.93 -23.15 7.50
CA PRO A 86 -9.94 -21.84 6.85
C PRO A 86 -11.22 -21.04 7.09
N VAL A 87 -12.37 -21.73 7.20
CA VAL A 87 -13.67 -21.11 7.47
C VAL A 87 -13.73 -20.61 8.90
N LEU A 88 -13.32 -21.45 9.85
CA LEU A 88 -13.21 -21.08 11.26
C LEU A 88 -12.19 -19.95 11.47
N SER A 89 -11.05 -20.00 10.78
CA SER A 89 -10.06 -18.92 10.78
C SER A 89 -10.69 -17.61 10.31
N ALA A 90 -11.46 -17.64 9.22
CA ALA A 90 -12.11 -16.46 8.68
C ALA A 90 -13.19 -15.87 9.61
N LEU A 91 -13.87 -16.70 10.41
CA LEU A 91 -14.86 -16.24 11.40
C LEU A 91 -14.20 -15.56 12.61
N ILE A 92 -12.98 -15.97 12.97
CA ILE A 92 -12.20 -15.40 14.08
C ILE A 92 -11.33 -14.22 13.61
N GLU A 93 -11.12 -14.10 12.30
CA GLU A 93 -10.29 -13.07 11.70
C GLU A 93 -10.86 -11.67 11.93
N GLU A 94 -10.04 -10.82 12.50
CA GLU A 94 -10.37 -9.42 12.79
C GLU A 94 -9.11 -8.58 12.63
N VAL A 95 -9.23 -7.40 12.01
CA VAL A 95 -8.15 -6.43 11.93
C VAL A 95 -8.61 -5.15 12.63
N GLY A 96 -8.08 -4.92 13.83
CA GLY A 96 -8.26 -3.70 14.59
C GLY A 96 -7.14 -2.70 14.32
N ILE A 97 -7.49 -1.47 14.02
CA ILE A 97 -6.60 -0.32 13.91
C ILE A 97 -7.03 0.65 15.00
N GLY A 98 -6.11 1.13 15.83
CA GLY A 98 -6.48 2.05 16.89
C GLY A 98 -5.30 2.80 17.47
N ARG A 99 -5.59 3.60 18.49
CA ARG A 99 -4.59 4.34 19.25
C ARG A 99 -4.51 3.79 20.68
N ASP A 100 -3.31 3.45 21.15
CA ASP A 100 -3.13 3.06 22.54
C ASP A 100 -3.11 4.27 23.48
N ALA A 101 -3.09 4.02 24.80
CA ALA A 101 -3.04 5.07 25.81
C ALA A 101 -1.77 5.94 25.73
N SER A 102 -0.67 5.38 25.21
CA SER A 102 0.59 6.09 25.00
C SER A 102 0.59 6.91 23.70
N GLY A 103 -0.49 6.86 22.93
CA GLY A 103 -0.64 7.57 21.68
C GLY A 103 0.09 6.92 20.50
N ASN A 104 0.43 5.64 20.57
CA ASN A 104 0.96 4.88 19.44
C ASN A 104 -0.18 4.37 18.55
N LEU A 105 0.11 4.24 17.26
CA LEU A 105 -0.73 3.52 16.31
C LEU A 105 -0.56 2.01 16.56
N VAL A 106 -1.67 1.33 16.81
CA VAL A 106 -1.72 -0.12 16.99
C VAL A 106 -2.52 -0.74 15.87
N VAL A 107 -1.91 -1.68 15.16
CA VAL A 107 -2.58 -2.55 14.19
C VAL A 107 -2.54 -3.97 14.72
N GLN A 108 -3.69 -4.49 15.12
CA GLN A 108 -3.83 -5.83 15.66
C GLN A 108 -4.63 -6.69 14.68
N LYS A 109 -3.99 -7.73 14.15
CA LYS A 109 -4.67 -8.77 13.38
C LYS A 109 -4.89 -9.98 14.29
N ARG A 110 -6.14 -10.21 14.66
CA ARG A 110 -6.59 -11.43 15.33
C ARG A 110 -6.85 -12.48 14.25
N SER A 111 -6.25 -13.65 14.41
CA SER A 111 -6.50 -14.84 13.60
C SER A 111 -6.13 -16.05 14.47
N LEU A 112 -5.93 -17.25 13.90
CA LEU A 112 -5.34 -18.38 14.64
C LEU A 112 -4.01 -18.00 15.32
N TRP A 113 -3.24 -17.11 14.69
CA TRP A 113 -2.10 -16.43 15.30
C TRP A 113 -2.37 -14.94 15.38
N THR A 114 -2.40 -14.42 16.61
CA THR A 114 -2.58 -12.98 16.80
C THR A 114 -1.25 -12.28 16.51
N SER A 115 -1.29 -11.28 15.64
CA SER A 115 -0.15 -10.39 15.40
C SER A 115 -0.53 -8.98 15.80
N ARG A 116 0.37 -8.32 16.52
CA ARG A 116 0.20 -6.93 16.95
C ARG A 116 1.40 -6.15 16.47
N LEU A 117 1.12 -5.05 15.77
CA LEU A 117 2.10 -4.06 15.38
C LEU A 117 1.81 -2.79 16.17
N VAL A 118 2.84 -2.19 16.73
CA VAL A 118 2.77 -0.92 17.45
C VAL A 118 3.82 0.00 16.85
N SER A 119 3.43 1.22 16.51
CA SER A 119 4.34 2.25 15.99
C SER A 119 4.00 3.61 16.60
N PRO A 120 5.00 4.39 17.08
CA PRO A 120 4.76 5.73 17.60
C PRO A 120 4.17 6.65 16.54
N LEU A 121 3.08 7.36 16.85
CA LEU A 121 2.47 8.31 15.90
C LEU A 121 3.41 9.43 15.48
N SER A 122 4.38 9.79 16.32
CA SER A 122 5.42 10.77 16.00
C SER A 122 6.32 10.38 14.83
N GLN A 123 6.34 9.09 14.45
CA GLN A 123 7.11 8.62 13.30
C GLN A 123 6.34 8.78 11.99
N HIS A 124 5.04 9.05 12.02
CA HIS A 124 4.20 9.13 10.83
C HIS A 124 3.89 10.58 10.47
N THR A 125 4.04 10.93 9.20
CA THR A 125 3.92 12.34 8.74
C THR A 125 2.66 12.59 7.94
N THR A 126 2.29 11.66 7.06
CA THR A 126 1.12 11.80 6.18
C THR A 126 0.46 10.44 5.93
N ILE A 127 -0.85 10.49 5.64
CA ILE A 127 -1.62 9.37 5.10
C ILE A 127 -1.69 9.58 3.59
N GLN A 128 -1.03 8.71 2.84
CA GLN A 128 -1.07 8.73 1.38
C GLN A 128 -2.17 7.81 0.87
N VAL A 129 -2.92 8.29 -0.11
CA VAL A 129 -3.91 7.50 -0.84
C VAL A 129 -3.41 7.32 -2.26
N SER A 130 -3.35 6.07 -2.73
CA SER A 130 -2.94 5.77 -4.10
C SER A 130 -3.87 4.77 -4.75
N ALA A 131 -4.04 4.89 -6.06
CA ALA A 131 -4.71 3.90 -6.88
C ALA A 131 -3.65 3.22 -7.75
N CYS A 132 -3.30 1.99 -7.40
CA CYS A 132 -2.25 1.24 -8.06
C CYS A 132 -2.85 0.26 -9.07
N GLN A 133 -2.36 0.28 -10.31
CA GLN A 133 -2.80 -0.67 -11.32
C GLN A 133 -2.39 -2.10 -10.91
N SER A 134 -3.37 -2.99 -10.81
CA SER A 134 -3.18 -4.40 -10.50
C SER A 134 -3.07 -5.18 -11.80
N LEU A 135 -1.93 -5.84 -12.01
CA LEU A 135 -1.71 -6.71 -13.16
C LEU A 135 -1.84 -8.18 -12.74
N ALA A 136 -2.54 -8.97 -13.54
CA ALA A 136 -2.65 -10.41 -13.36
C ALA A 136 -2.11 -11.16 -14.59
N ARG A 137 -1.71 -12.42 -14.38
CA ARG A 137 -1.41 -13.38 -15.46
C ARG A 137 -2.37 -14.55 -15.36
N THR A 138 -2.97 -14.93 -16.47
CA THR A 138 -3.88 -16.10 -16.54
C THR A 138 -3.11 -17.41 -16.40
N ARG A 139 -1.86 -17.44 -16.87
CA ARG A 139 -0.95 -18.61 -16.83
C ARG A 139 0.48 -18.14 -16.58
N ARG A 140 1.37 -19.05 -16.15
CA ARG A 140 2.79 -18.76 -15.83
C ARG A 140 3.52 -17.99 -16.95
N HIS A 141 3.14 -18.23 -18.21
CA HIS A 141 3.68 -17.59 -19.41
C HIS A 141 2.63 -16.81 -20.24
N GLY A 142 1.44 -16.57 -19.68
CA GLY A 142 0.39 -15.81 -20.38
C GLY A 142 0.68 -14.31 -20.45
N PRO A 143 0.02 -13.58 -21.37
CA PRO A 143 0.08 -12.12 -21.39
C PRO A 143 -0.39 -11.54 -20.05
N LEU A 144 0.22 -10.42 -19.66
CA LEU A 144 -0.27 -9.62 -18.54
C LEU A 144 -1.56 -8.93 -18.99
N TYR A 145 -2.58 -9.00 -18.15
CA TYR A 145 -3.79 -8.21 -18.34
C TYR A 145 -4.01 -7.34 -17.11
N SER A 146 -4.55 -6.15 -17.34
CA SER A 146 -4.98 -5.28 -16.24
C SER A 146 -6.18 -5.91 -15.57
N ARG A 147 -6.07 -6.14 -14.26
CA ARG A 147 -7.21 -6.55 -13.43
C ARG A 147 -8.04 -5.33 -13.02
N GLY A 148 -7.48 -4.13 -13.15
CA GLY A 148 -8.05 -2.87 -12.70
C GLY A 148 -7.07 -2.10 -11.81
N TYR A 149 -7.59 -1.24 -10.95
CA TYR A 149 -6.86 -0.43 -9.99
C TYR A 149 -7.29 -0.80 -8.58
N THR A 150 -6.31 -1.02 -7.71
CA THR A 150 -6.50 -1.28 -6.29
C THR A 150 -6.19 0.00 -5.52
N TRP A 151 -7.14 0.43 -4.70
CA TRP A 151 -6.97 1.58 -3.82
C TRP A 151 -6.20 1.16 -2.57
N ILE A 152 -5.04 1.79 -2.38
CA ILE A 152 -4.10 1.52 -1.30
C ILE A 152 -3.97 2.78 -0.45
N VAL A 153 -4.22 2.65 0.84
CA VAL A 153 -3.96 3.71 1.82
C VAL A 153 -2.70 3.32 2.60
N THR A 154 -1.76 4.24 2.64
CA THR A 154 -0.42 4.03 3.18
C THR A 154 -0.14 5.05 4.26
N VAL A 155 0.26 4.57 5.44
CA VAL A 155 0.74 5.45 6.51
C VAL A 155 2.25 5.59 6.34
N VAL A 156 2.70 6.78 5.93
CA VAL A 156 4.10 7.01 5.60
C VAL A 156 4.86 7.47 6.83
N SER A 157 5.93 6.75 7.16
CA SER A 157 6.88 7.20 8.16
C SER A 157 7.79 8.29 7.61
N SER A 158 8.19 9.20 8.50
CA SER A 158 9.15 10.27 8.21
C SER A 158 10.40 9.72 7.51
N PRO A 159 10.88 10.36 6.44
CA PRO A 159 12.05 9.91 5.69
C PRO A 159 13.30 9.78 6.56
N LEU A 160 13.41 10.59 7.62
CA LEU A 160 14.50 10.54 8.62
C LEU A 160 14.58 9.18 9.34
N MET A 161 13.47 8.44 9.41
CA MET A 161 13.39 7.13 10.08
C MET A 161 13.44 5.95 9.11
N GLN A 162 13.47 6.17 7.79
CA GLN A 162 13.47 5.09 6.80
C GLN A 162 14.74 4.21 6.88
N GLY A 163 15.87 4.78 7.31
CA GLY A 163 17.12 4.03 7.51
C GLY A 163 17.12 3.04 8.68
N VAL A 164 16.22 3.22 9.67
CA VAL A 164 16.21 2.44 10.93
C VAL A 164 15.14 1.33 10.90
N GLY A 165 14.65 0.97 9.71
CA GLY A 165 13.56 -0.01 9.55
C GLY A 165 12.20 0.66 9.65
N GLY A 166 11.98 1.69 8.83
CA GLY A 166 10.75 2.46 8.79
C GLY A 166 9.49 1.59 8.78
N PHE A 167 8.47 2.02 9.53
CA PHE A 167 7.19 1.34 9.58
C PHE A 167 6.40 1.67 8.31
N HIS A 168 6.24 0.67 7.44
CA HIS A 168 5.40 0.80 6.25
C HIS A 168 4.14 -0.04 6.39
N LEU A 169 3.01 0.64 6.56
CA LEU A 169 1.68 0.06 6.68
C LEU A 169 0.88 0.35 5.43
N GLU A 170 0.43 -0.69 4.75
CA GLU A 170 -0.40 -0.58 3.55
C GLU A 170 -1.75 -1.27 3.76
N PHE A 171 -2.83 -0.58 3.42
CA PHE A 171 -4.20 -1.10 3.50
C PHE A 171 -4.82 -1.10 2.10
N GLN A 172 -5.16 -2.27 1.56
CA GLN A 172 -5.84 -2.38 0.26
C GLN A 172 -7.35 -2.44 0.50
N LEU A 173 -8.09 -1.41 0.09
CA LEU A 173 -9.46 -1.21 0.55
C LEU A 173 -10.52 -1.50 -0.50
N ASP A 174 -10.22 -1.18 -1.77
CA ASP A 174 -11.20 -1.26 -2.84
C ASP A 174 -10.54 -1.63 -4.18
N HIS A 175 -11.32 -2.17 -5.10
CA HIS A 175 -10.87 -2.54 -6.43
C HIS A 175 -11.82 -1.99 -7.49
N GLN A 176 -11.29 -1.20 -8.41
CA GLN A 176 -12.03 -0.62 -9.52
C GLN A 176 -11.51 -1.20 -10.83
N HIS A 177 -12.40 -1.51 -11.78
CA HIS A 177 -11.98 -2.03 -13.08
C HIS A 177 -11.42 -0.93 -13.99
N GLU A 178 -11.94 0.28 -13.87
CA GLU A 178 -11.55 1.43 -14.67
C GLU A 178 -10.44 2.25 -13.99
N ARG A 179 -9.67 2.97 -14.80
CA ARG A 179 -8.66 3.92 -14.30
C ARG A 179 -9.37 5.08 -13.59
N PRO A 180 -8.99 5.41 -12.35
CA PRO A 180 -9.49 6.62 -11.70
C PRO A 180 -9.10 7.88 -12.50
N LEU A 181 -9.94 8.90 -12.50
CA LEU A 181 -9.60 10.20 -13.08
C LEU A 181 -8.95 11.07 -12.00
N ASP A 182 -7.95 11.86 -12.34
CA ASP A 182 -7.14 12.66 -11.37
C ASP A 182 -7.98 13.60 -10.48
N ASN A 183 -9.14 14.05 -10.98
CA ASN A 183 -10.04 14.98 -10.28
C ASN A 183 -11.27 14.30 -9.66
N ARG A 184 -11.38 12.97 -9.70
CA ARG A 184 -12.54 12.26 -9.15
C ARG A 184 -12.39 12.13 -7.63
N PRO A 185 -13.46 12.32 -6.83
CA PRO A 185 -13.40 12.04 -5.40
C PRO A 185 -13.06 10.57 -5.14
N PHE A 186 -12.49 10.31 -3.96
CA PHE A 186 -12.22 8.94 -3.51
C PHE A 186 -13.51 8.09 -3.53
N PRO A 187 -13.39 6.78 -3.78
CA PRO A 187 -14.50 5.86 -3.52
C PRO A 187 -14.97 6.04 -2.06
N SER A 188 -16.29 5.96 -1.83
CA SER A 188 -16.88 6.22 -0.50
C SER A 188 -16.19 5.43 0.61
N ARG A 189 -15.91 4.15 0.35
CA ARG A 189 -15.20 3.26 1.27
C ARG A 189 -13.77 3.72 1.60
N VAL A 190 -13.04 4.22 0.61
CA VAL A 190 -11.67 4.73 0.81
C VAL A 190 -11.74 6.02 1.61
N LYS A 191 -12.69 6.90 1.28
CA LYS A 191 -12.93 8.15 2.02
C LYS A 191 -13.24 7.88 3.49
N GLU A 192 -14.22 7.01 3.78
CA GLU A 192 -14.61 6.65 5.15
C GLU A 192 -13.43 6.07 5.94
N PHE A 193 -12.62 5.21 5.33
CA PHE A 193 -11.42 4.69 5.97
C PHE A 193 -10.39 5.78 6.26
N VAL A 194 -10.13 6.67 5.30
CA VAL A 194 -9.17 7.77 5.43
C VAL A 194 -9.63 8.75 6.51
N ASP A 195 -10.91 9.12 6.54
CA ASP A 195 -11.50 10.00 7.54
C ASP A 195 -11.41 9.37 8.94
N ALA A 196 -11.73 8.08 9.07
CA ALA A 196 -11.60 7.34 10.33
C ALA A 196 -10.13 7.21 10.78
N LEU A 197 -9.22 6.89 9.86
CA LEU A 197 -7.79 6.78 10.15
C LEU A 197 -7.19 8.13 10.55
N SER A 198 -7.60 9.22 9.89
CA SER A 198 -7.24 10.58 10.25
C SER A 198 -7.78 10.95 11.64
N GLY A 199 -9.01 10.56 11.96
CA GLY A 199 -9.59 10.73 13.30
C GLY A 199 -8.83 9.97 14.41
N ILE A 200 -8.39 8.75 14.13
CA ILE A 200 -7.62 7.91 15.07
C ILE A 200 -6.20 8.45 15.28
N THR A 201 -5.53 8.82 14.18
CA THR A 201 -4.10 9.19 14.20
C THR A 201 -3.87 10.68 14.44
N GLY A 202 -4.84 11.53 14.13
CA GLY A 202 -4.67 12.99 14.07
C GLY A 202 -3.84 13.46 12.87
N ILE A 203 -3.49 12.58 11.94
CA ILE A 203 -2.67 12.88 10.77
C ILE A 203 -3.60 13.26 9.61
N SER A 204 -3.30 14.35 8.91
CA SER A 204 -4.05 14.71 7.70
C SER A 204 -3.68 13.78 6.55
N ALA A 205 -4.68 13.40 5.76
CA ALA A 205 -4.43 12.70 4.51
C ALA A 205 -4.12 13.68 3.37
N ASP A 206 -3.36 13.22 2.40
CA ASP A 206 -3.12 13.97 1.18
C ASP A 206 -4.45 14.14 0.41
N PRO A 207 -4.80 15.37 -0.03
CA PRO A 207 -6.11 15.66 -0.60
C PRO A 207 -6.31 15.07 -2.01
N LYS A 208 -5.22 14.70 -2.69
CA LYS A 208 -5.24 14.16 -4.05
C LYS A 208 -4.64 12.76 -4.06
N PRO A 209 -5.34 11.77 -4.66
CA PRO A 209 -4.79 10.43 -4.76
C PRO A 209 -3.66 10.38 -5.78
N ALA A 210 -2.61 9.63 -5.48
CA ALA A 210 -1.58 9.29 -6.46
C ALA A 210 -2.09 8.15 -7.36
N ILE A 211 -2.17 8.36 -8.67
CA ILE A 211 -2.47 7.29 -9.62
C ILE A 211 -1.17 6.67 -10.09
N VAL A 212 -0.97 5.39 -9.76
CA VAL A 212 0.25 4.66 -10.08
C VAL A 212 -0.06 3.60 -11.13
N ASP A 213 0.29 3.90 -12.37
CA ASP A 213 0.24 2.93 -13.45
C ASP A 213 1.38 1.91 -13.30
N ALA A 214 1.09 0.64 -13.52
CA ALA A 214 2.07 -0.41 -13.33
C ALA A 214 3.08 -0.35 -14.48
N GLN A 215 4.28 0.13 -14.18
CA GLN A 215 5.39 0.03 -15.12
C GLN A 215 5.92 -1.42 -15.15
N VAL A 216 5.72 -2.08 -16.29
CA VAL A 216 6.23 -3.42 -16.57
C VAL A 216 7.73 -3.30 -16.89
N SER A 217 8.57 -3.02 -15.89
CA SER A 217 10.02 -3.09 -16.06
C SER A 217 10.51 -4.52 -15.84
N GLY A 218 11.03 -5.16 -16.90
CA GLY A 218 11.73 -6.45 -16.82
C GLY A 218 11.03 -7.66 -17.45
N ARG A 219 11.79 -8.39 -18.28
CA ARG A 219 11.50 -9.70 -18.90
C ARG A 219 11.96 -10.90 -18.03
N GLY A 220 11.88 -10.79 -16.70
CA GLY A 220 12.37 -11.84 -15.79
C GLY A 220 11.28 -12.82 -15.36
N TRP A 221 11.56 -14.13 -15.45
CA TRP A 221 10.73 -15.19 -14.88
C TRP A 221 10.67 -15.06 -13.34
N GLY A 222 9.47 -15.10 -12.76
CA GLY A 222 9.29 -15.29 -11.32
C GLY A 222 9.21 -14.02 -10.45
N THR A 223 9.08 -12.83 -11.03
CA THR A 223 8.89 -11.60 -10.22
C THR A 223 7.47 -11.52 -9.68
N THR A 224 7.30 -11.84 -8.39
CA THR A 224 6.37 -11.10 -7.52
C THR A 224 6.72 -9.63 -7.70
N ARG A 225 5.98 -8.95 -8.57
CA ARG A 225 6.24 -7.53 -8.83
C ARG A 225 5.83 -6.77 -7.58
N ASN A 226 6.84 -6.29 -6.87
CA ASN A 226 6.70 -5.09 -6.07
C ASN A 226 6.13 -4.05 -7.04
N ILE A 227 4.87 -3.67 -6.86
CA ILE A 227 4.41 -2.39 -7.34
C ILE A 227 5.28 -1.43 -6.53
N THR A 228 6.39 -1.01 -7.11
CA THR A 228 7.14 0.11 -6.57
C THR A 228 6.19 1.28 -6.74
N ILE A 229 5.37 1.52 -5.72
CA ILE A 229 4.73 2.81 -5.56
C ILE A 229 5.92 3.76 -5.65
N PRO A 230 5.95 4.69 -6.61
CA PRO A 230 6.89 5.78 -6.53
C PRO A 230 6.48 6.53 -5.27
N ILE A 231 7.00 6.09 -4.12
CA ILE A 231 7.32 6.99 -3.03
C ILE A 231 8.15 8.00 -3.79
N SER A 232 7.60 9.18 -4.02
CA SER A 232 8.30 10.28 -4.64
C SER A 232 9.63 10.35 -3.91
N ARG A 233 10.68 9.78 -4.53
CA ARG A 233 12.02 9.87 -4.00
C ARG A 233 12.29 11.34 -4.19
N VAL A 234 12.09 12.10 -3.12
CA VAL A 234 12.69 13.41 -3.03
C VAL A 234 14.18 13.11 -3.10
N THR A 235 14.75 13.25 -4.29
CA THR A 235 16.18 13.16 -4.49
C THR A 235 16.75 14.31 -3.69
N ARG A 236 17.21 14.01 -2.47
CA ARG A 236 17.78 14.99 -1.57
C ARG A 236 19.12 15.41 -2.17
N HIS A 237 19.13 16.53 -2.87
CA HIS A 237 20.36 17.23 -3.15
C HIS A 237 20.67 18.09 -1.93
N GLU A 238 21.62 17.62 -1.12
CA GLU A 238 22.22 18.43 -0.06
C GLU A 238 23.15 19.43 -0.76
N ILE A 239 22.59 20.57 -1.16
CA ILE A 239 23.36 21.68 -1.70
C ILE A 239 23.78 22.54 -0.50
N PRO A 240 25.10 22.69 -0.21
CA PRO A 240 25.55 23.54 0.87
C PRO A 240 25.06 24.98 0.65
N LEU A 241 24.78 25.70 1.74
CA LEU A 241 24.12 27.02 1.71
C LEU A 241 24.90 28.04 0.85
N ASP A 242 26.22 27.87 0.77
CA ASP A 242 27.15 28.71 0.00
C ASP A 242 27.01 28.53 -1.53
N GLU A 243 26.53 27.36 -1.97
CA GLU A 243 26.28 27.04 -3.38
C GLU A 243 24.90 27.49 -3.87
N LEU A 244 24.03 27.98 -2.97
CA LEU A 244 22.72 28.52 -3.36
C LEU A 244 22.87 29.88 -4.05
N PRO A 245 22.06 30.16 -5.10
CA PRO A 245 21.96 31.49 -5.70
C PRO A 245 21.65 32.56 -4.64
N PRO A 246 22.19 33.78 -4.77
CA PRO A 246 22.10 34.82 -3.74
C PRO A 246 20.65 35.17 -3.36
N ASP A 247 19.72 35.15 -4.33
CA ASP A 247 18.30 35.43 -4.08
C ASP A 247 17.62 34.37 -3.22
N VAL A 248 17.97 33.09 -3.44
CA VAL A 248 17.46 31.96 -2.67
C VAL A 248 18.07 31.96 -1.28
N ARG A 249 19.38 32.25 -1.19
CA ARG A 249 20.12 32.36 0.07
C ARG A 249 19.54 33.45 0.96
N ALA A 250 19.33 34.66 0.43
CA ALA A 250 18.71 35.76 1.16
C ALA A 250 17.30 35.41 1.66
N LYS A 251 16.54 34.64 0.86
CA LYS A 251 15.20 34.17 1.25
C LYS A 251 15.26 33.13 2.36
N VAL A 252 16.19 32.18 2.28
CA VAL A 252 16.41 31.16 3.33
C VAL A 252 16.90 31.82 4.62
N GLU A 253 17.87 32.74 4.53
CA GLU A 253 18.37 33.52 5.68
C GLU A 253 17.30 34.40 6.30
N SER A 254 16.43 35.03 5.49
CA SER A 254 15.30 35.82 5.99
C SER A 254 14.29 34.97 6.76
N LEU A 255 14.04 33.74 6.30
CA LEU A 255 13.16 32.79 6.99
C LEU A 255 13.80 32.29 8.29
N VAL A 256 15.10 32.00 8.29
CA VAL A 256 15.85 31.61 9.49
C VAL A 256 15.89 32.75 10.51
N ASN A 257 16.09 33.99 10.07
CA ASN A 257 16.17 35.17 10.94
C ASN A 257 14.80 35.67 11.43
N SER A 258 13.71 35.37 10.71
CA SER A 258 12.34 35.74 11.13
C SER A 258 11.81 34.89 12.30
N GLU A 259 12.35 33.69 12.51
CA GLU A 259 12.03 32.82 13.64
C GLU A 259 13.09 32.98 14.74
N LYS A 260 13.14 34.16 15.39
CA LYS A 260 13.95 34.43 16.59
C LYS A 260 13.44 33.71 17.86
N GLY A 261 12.88 32.52 17.71
CA GLY A 261 12.40 31.64 18.77
C GLY A 261 13.16 30.33 18.81
N GLY A 262 14.45 30.36 19.14
CA GLY A 262 15.21 29.21 19.65
C GLY A 262 15.33 27.99 18.72
N LEU A 263 16.19 28.07 17.71
CA LEU A 263 16.74 26.87 17.07
C LEU A 263 17.80 26.26 17.98
N THR A 264 17.51 25.06 18.51
CA THR A 264 18.47 24.23 19.25
C THR A 264 19.58 23.76 18.30
N PRO A 265 20.87 23.78 18.69
CA PRO A 265 21.96 23.31 17.83
C PRO A 265 21.75 21.82 17.50
N GLY A 266 21.58 21.51 16.21
CA GLY A 266 21.32 20.15 15.72
C GLY A 266 20.10 19.99 14.80
N PHE A 267 19.29 21.05 14.61
CA PHE A 267 18.14 21.00 13.69
C PHE A 267 18.52 21.39 12.26
N THR A 268 18.46 20.44 11.32
CA THR A 268 18.52 20.71 9.88
C THR A 268 17.11 21.01 9.39
N LYS A 269 16.79 22.28 9.09
CA LYS A 269 15.48 22.67 8.53
C LYS A 269 15.50 22.41 7.02
N GLU A 270 14.76 21.41 6.54
CA GLU A 270 14.57 21.19 5.11
C GLU A 270 13.58 22.21 4.55
N VAL A 271 14.06 23.08 3.67
CA VAL A 271 13.21 23.94 2.85
C VAL A 271 12.93 23.20 1.54
N THR A 272 11.75 22.58 1.42
CA THR A 272 11.36 21.88 0.19
C THR A 272 10.92 22.89 -0.88
N LEU A 273 11.86 23.35 -1.70
CA LEU A 273 11.53 24.12 -2.91
C LEU A 273 11.13 23.14 -4.03
N LYS A 274 9.84 22.83 -4.14
CA LYS A 274 9.31 22.19 -5.35
C LYS A 274 9.29 23.22 -6.48
N GLN A 275 10.28 23.19 -7.38
CA GLN A 275 10.20 23.89 -8.65
C GLN A 275 9.50 22.98 -9.66
N GLU A 276 8.21 23.22 -9.91
CA GLU A 276 7.50 22.62 -11.04
C GLU A 276 7.61 23.54 -12.26
N PHE A 277 8.05 23.01 -13.39
CA PHE A 277 8.08 23.76 -14.65
C PHE A 277 6.83 23.42 -15.47
N LYS A 278 6.05 24.43 -15.84
CA LYS A 278 4.90 24.30 -16.73
C LYS A 278 5.22 24.97 -18.05
N VAL A 279 5.22 24.21 -19.13
CA VAL A 279 5.42 24.73 -20.49
C VAL A 279 4.10 24.66 -21.24
N LEU A 280 3.69 25.78 -21.80
CA LEU A 280 2.54 25.87 -22.70
C LEU A 280 3.02 25.58 -24.13
N GLY A 281 2.56 24.47 -24.70
CA GLY A 281 2.82 24.08 -26.09
C GLY A 281 2.10 24.96 -27.09
N LYS A 282 2.55 24.93 -28.36
CA LYS A 282 1.97 25.71 -29.47
C LYS A 282 0.52 25.32 -29.80
N ASP A 283 0.11 24.13 -29.39
CA ASP A 283 -1.24 23.58 -29.49
C ASP A 283 -2.14 23.96 -28.29
N GLY A 284 -1.62 24.74 -27.34
CA GLY A 284 -2.32 25.08 -26.10
C GLY A 284 -2.28 23.99 -25.03
N SER A 285 -1.55 22.89 -25.26
CA SER A 285 -1.36 21.84 -24.25
C SER A 285 -0.38 22.29 -23.16
N VAL A 286 -0.68 22.01 -21.89
CA VAL A 286 0.24 22.30 -20.78
C VAL A 286 0.98 21.02 -20.43
N GLN A 287 2.30 21.03 -20.57
CA GLN A 287 3.17 19.93 -20.18
C GLN A 287 3.89 20.28 -18.87
N HIS A 288 3.91 19.31 -17.95
CA HIS A 288 4.53 19.41 -16.64
C HIS A 288 5.86 18.69 -16.64
N TYR A 289 6.90 19.36 -16.13
CA TYR A 289 8.24 18.79 -16.00
C TYR A 289 8.71 18.93 -14.55
N ASP A 290 9.28 17.85 -14.03
CA ASP A 290 9.73 17.74 -12.64
C ASP A 290 11.16 18.27 -12.44
N SER A 291 11.92 18.44 -13.53
CA SER A 291 13.29 18.97 -13.51
C SER A 291 13.60 19.83 -14.74
N ILE A 292 14.62 20.68 -14.63
CA ILE A 292 15.13 21.50 -15.75
C ILE A 292 15.78 20.64 -16.86
N GLU A 293 16.23 19.43 -16.51
CA GLU A 293 16.87 18.48 -17.42
C GLU A 293 15.85 17.80 -18.34
N ASP A 294 14.59 17.69 -17.87
CA ASP A 294 13.48 17.12 -18.62
C ASP A 294 12.85 18.12 -19.60
N LEU A 295 13.21 19.41 -19.52
CA LEU A 295 12.67 20.43 -20.41
C LEU A 295 13.17 20.26 -21.85
N PRO A 296 12.34 20.57 -22.86
CA PRO A 296 12.78 20.66 -24.25
C PRO A 296 14.00 21.60 -24.38
N PRO A 297 14.99 21.27 -25.23
CA PRO A 297 16.25 21.99 -25.30
C PRO A 297 16.07 23.48 -25.58
N GLU A 298 15.07 23.84 -26.39
CA GLU A 298 14.71 25.22 -26.72
C GLU A 298 14.27 26.03 -25.49
N VAL A 299 13.48 25.42 -24.59
CA VAL A 299 12.97 26.06 -23.37
C VAL A 299 14.09 26.18 -22.34
N ARG A 300 14.91 25.14 -22.21
CA ARG A 300 16.08 25.13 -21.34
C ARG A 300 17.06 26.26 -21.71
N GLU A 301 17.39 26.40 -22.99
CA GLU A 301 18.28 27.47 -23.47
C GLU A 301 17.69 28.88 -23.26
N ALA A 302 16.36 29.03 -23.31
CA ALA A 302 15.71 30.31 -23.04
C ALA A 302 15.77 30.69 -21.55
N ILE A 303 15.55 29.72 -20.67
CA ILE A 303 15.67 29.91 -19.21
C ILE A 303 17.13 30.20 -18.83
N GLU A 304 18.09 29.48 -19.39
CA GLU A 304 19.51 29.75 -19.16
C GLU A 304 19.92 31.15 -19.65
N ARG A 305 19.39 31.62 -20.79
CA ARG A 305 19.63 32.98 -21.28
C ARG A 305 19.05 34.04 -20.35
N MET A 306 17.85 33.84 -19.83
CA MET A 306 17.26 34.75 -18.83
C MET A 306 18.08 34.76 -17.53
N HIS A 307 18.52 33.60 -17.04
CA HIS A 307 19.37 33.53 -15.86
C HIS A 307 20.73 34.23 -16.07
N ARG A 308 21.36 34.08 -17.24
CA ARG A 308 22.61 34.79 -17.58
C ARG A 308 22.41 36.31 -17.68
N ALA A 309 21.22 36.77 -18.08
CA ALA A 309 20.89 38.18 -18.15
C ALA A 309 20.63 38.79 -16.77
N HIS A 310 19.93 38.07 -15.88
CA HIS A 310 19.66 38.51 -14.51
C HIS A 310 20.88 38.41 -13.56
N GLY A 311 21.85 37.52 -13.83
CA GLY A 311 23.06 37.40 -13.01
C GLY A 311 24.18 38.41 -13.34
N ARG A 312 23.91 39.43 -14.16
CA ARG A 312 24.88 40.47 -14.57
C ARG A 312 24.52 41.89 -14.11
N GLU A 313 23.48 42.04 -13.29
CA GLU A 313 23.21 43.24 -12.49
C GLU A 313 23.65 43.03 -11.04
#